data_AF-A0A4S2FAG5-F1
#
_entry.id   AF-A0A4S2FAG5-F1
#
_cell.length_a   1.000
_cell.length_b   1.000
_cell.length_c   1.000
_cell.angle_alpha   90.00
_cell.angle_beta   90.00
_cell.angle_gamma   90.00
#
_symmetry.space_group_name_H-M   'P 1'
#
loop_
_entity.id
_entity.type
_entity.pdbx_description
1 polymer ?
#
loop_
_entity_poly.entity_id
_entity_poly.type
_entity_poly.pdbx_seq_one_letter_code
_entity_poly.pdbx_strand_id
1 'polypeptide(L)'
;MNGSLYQEGLEEKVERLEKENEYLKSLLEKHQIEFDPLPFIHDEKITEVHVRFFYSMFRGRSDVYAKRSGKPNSKTGMAGYYPQCANFWKDGYCPRKHGMSISCQKCDNRQYLSITGPVLMAHLKEGKGRRFRRDWSLSIAPGRTVQFPGF
;
A
#
# COMPACT_ATOMS: atom_id res chain seq x y z
N MET A 1 3.05 31.63 -10.54
CA MET A 1 2.10 31.93 -11.63
C MET A 1 2.02 30.84 -12.71
N ASN A 2 2.53 29.61 -12.49
CA ASN A 2 2.57 28.55 -13.53
C ASN A 2 1.50 27.45 -13.36
N GLY A 3 0.62 27.56 -12.36
CA GLY A 3 -0.44 26.58 -12.10
C GLY A 3 -1.61 26.66 -13.09
N SER A 4 -1.99 27.88 -13.49
CA SER A 4 -3.12 28.13 -14.41
C SER A 4 -2.89 27.52 -15.79
N LEU A 5 -1.73 27.82 -16.39
CA LEU A 5 -1.36 27.32 -17.73
C LEU A 5 -1.28 25.78 -17.80
N TYR A 6 -0.92 25.13 -16.69
CA TYR A 6 -0.88 23.67 -16.63
C TYR A 6 -2.28 23.05 -16.53
N GLN A 7 -3.20 23.70 -15.82
CA GLN A 7 -4.59 23.28 -15.73
C GLN A 7 -5.32 23.49 -17.04
N GLU A 8 -5.14 24.64 -17.69
CA GLU A 8 -5.69 24.93 -19.01
C GLU A 8 -5.23 23.89 -20.06
N GLY A 9 -3.93 23.56 -20.09
CA GLY A 9 -3.42 22.52 -21.00
C GLY A 9 -3.91 21.10 -20.68
N LEU A 10 -4.29 20.82 -19.42
CA LEU A 10 -4.94 19.56 -19.07
C LEU A 10 -6.40 19.54 -19.56
N GLU A 11 -7.13 20.63 -19.39
CA GLU A 11 -8.52 20.78 -19.79
C GLU A 11 -8.67 20.62 -21.32
N GLU A 12 -7.80 21.28 -22.10
CA GLU A 12 -7.75 21.11 -23.56
C GLU A 12 -7.47 19.65 -23.96
N LYS A 13 -6.59 18.98 -23.23
CA LYS A 13 -6.26 17.57 -23.49
C LYS A 13 -7.46 16.67 -23.17
N VAL A 14 -8.21 16.95 -22.11
CA VAL A 14 -9.42 16.22 -21.75
C VAL A 14 -10.48 16.40 -22.83
N GLU A 15 -10.75 17.63 -23.26
CA GLU A 15 -11.74 17.91 -24.30
C GLU A 15 -11.39 17.18 -25.62
N ARG A 16 -10.11 17.19 -26.01
CA ARG A 16 -9.65 16.46 -27.20
C ARG A 16 -9.86 14.95 -27.07
N LEU A 17 -9.53 14.37 -25.92
CA LEU A 17 -9.71 12.94 -25.67
C LEU A 17 -11.17 12.53 -25.60
N GLU A 18 -12.05 13.42 -25.11
CA GLU A 18 -13.49 13.20 -25.08
C GLU A 18 -14.06 13.17 -26.50
N LYS A 19 -13.70 14.14 -27.36
CA LYS A 19 -14.09 14.14 -28.78
C LYS A 19 -13.58 12.91 -29.53
N GLU A 20 -12.33 12.50 -29.29
CA GLU A 20 -11.77 11.29 -29.90
C GLU A 20 -12.54 10.04 -29.45
N ASN A 21 -12.88 9.93 -28.16
CA ASN A 21 -13.70 8.84 -27.64
C ASN A 21 -15.10 8.82 -28.26
N GLU A 22 -15.75 9.96 -28.43
CA GLU A 22 -17.07 10.05 -29.09
C GLU A 22 -16.98 9.58 -30.55
N TYR A 23 -15.97 10.04 -31.29
CA TYR A 23 -15.74 9.60 -32.66
C TYR A 23 -15.50 8.09 -32.75
N LEU A 24 -14.63 7.55 -31.89
CA LEU A 24 -14.34 6.11 -31.84
C LEU A 24 -15.59 5.30 -31.52
N LYS A 25 -16.40 5.74 -30.54
CA LYS A 25 -17.67 5.08 -30.21
C LYS A 25 -18.64 5.05 -31.40
N SER A 26 -18.76 6.17 -32.12
CA SER A 26 -19.61 6.23 -33.33
C SER A 26 -19.12 5.29 -34.43
N LEU A 27 -17.81 5.10 -34.55
CA LEU A 27 -17.22 4.18 -35.51
C LEU A 27 -17.50 2.72 -35.11
N LEU A 28 -17.38 2.40 -33.83
CA LEU A 28 -17.69 1.06 -33.30
C LEU A 28 -19.16 0.71 -33.53
N GLU A 29 -20.08 1.64 -33.26
CA GLU A 29 -21.51 1.47 -33.52
C GLU A 29 -21.80 1.26 -35.01
N LYS A 30 -21.22 2.09 -35.89
CA LYS A 30 -21.36 1.96 -37.35
C LYS A 30 -20.89 0.60 -37.87
N HIS A 31 -19.82 0.06 -37.29
CA HIS A 31 -19.26 -1.24 -37.65
C HIS A 31 -19.84 -2.41 -36.84
N GLN A 32 -20.82 -2.16 -35.97
CA GLN A 32 -21.47 -3.16 -35.11
C GLN A 32 -20.45 -3.96 -34.27
N ILE A 33 -19.38 -3.28 -33.83
CA ILE A 33 -18.36 -3.85 -32.95
C ILE A 33 -18.81 -3.58 -31.51
N GLU A 34 -19.10 -4.64 -30.75
CA GLU A 34 -19.37 -4.51 -29.32
C GLU A 34 -18.14 -3.93 -28.60
N PHE A 35 -18.36 -2.84 -27.87
CA PHE A 35 -17.38 -2.22 -27.00
C PHE A 35 -17.83 -2.44 -25.56
N ASP A 36 -17.14 -3.33 -24.85
CA ASP A 36 -17.29 -3.46 -23.40
C ASP A 36 -16.39 -2.41 -22.74
N PRO A 37 -16.92 -1.30 -22.21
CA PRO A 37 -16.10 -0.35 -21.48
C PRO A 37 -15.47 -1.10 -20.30
N LEU A 38 -14.14 -1.03 -20.19
CA LEU A 38 -13.38 -1.60 -19.07
C LEU A 38 -14.15 -1.39 -17.76
N PRO A 39 -14.22 -2.41 -16.88
CA PRO A 39 -15.07 -2.39 -15.71
C PRO A 39 -14.82 -1.09 -14.94
N PHE A 40 -15.86 -0.27 -14.88
CA PHE A 40 -15.90 0.92 -14.07
C PHE A 40 -15.46 0.49 -12.68
N ILE A 41 -14.31 0.97 -12.22
CA ILE A 41 -13.84 0.70 -10.86
C ILE A 41 -14.90 1.33 -9.97
N HIS A 42 -15.81 0.52 -9.45
CA HIS A 42 -16.80 0.98 -8.51
C HIS A 42 -16.05 1.65 -7.35
N ASP A 43 -16.46 2.85 -6.99
CA ASP A 43 -16.03 3.55 -5.76
C ASP A 43 -16.62 2.83 -4.54
N GLU A 44 -16.40 1.51 -4.46
CA GLU A 44 -16.85 0.70 -3.36
C GLU A 44 -16.00 1.03 -2.14
N LYS A 45 -16.66 1.59 -1.12
CA LYS A 45 -15.97 1.97 0.10
C LYS A 45 -15.54 0.70 0.83
N ILE A 46 -14.26 0.64 1.17
CA ILE A 46 -13.71 -0.46 1.97
C ILE A 46 -14.40 -0.46 3.35
N THR A 47 -15.10 -1.55 3.66
CA THR A 47 -15.80 -1.78 4.92
C THR A 47 -15.00 -2.69 5.85
N GLU A 48 -15.44 -2.84 7.10
CA GLU A 48 -14.81 -3.79 8.01
C GLU A 48 -14.93 -5.24 7.55
N VAL A 49 -16.00 -5.57 6.82
CA VAL A 49 -16.19 -6.92 6.26
C VAL A 49 -15.08 -7.21 5.24
N HIS A 50 -14.74 -6.24 4.39
CA HIS A 50 -13.61 -6.34 3.46
C HIS A 50 -12.29 -6.52 4.19
N VAL A 51 -12.07 -5.79 5.29
CA VAL A 51 -10.87 -5.94 6.14
C VAL A 51 -10.77 -7.35 6.74
N ARG A 52 -11.85 -7.87 7.31
CA ARG A 52 -11.88 -9.21 7.91
C ARG A 52 -11.66 -10.29 6.87
N PHE A 53 -12.31 -10.16 5.71
CA PHE A 53 -12.14 -11.09 4.59
C PHE A 53 -10.70 -11.08 4.09
N PHE A 54 -10.12 -9.90 3.83
CA PHE A 54 -8.71 -9.76 3.45
C PHE A 54 -7.79 -10.42 4.47
N TYR A 55 -7.98 -10.14 5.76
CA TYR A 55 -7.15 -10.71 6.82
C TYR A 55 -7.26 -12.25 6.89
N SER A 56 -8.44 -12.81 6.65
CA SER A 56 -8.67 -14.27 6.67
C SER A 56 -7.84 -15.06 5.64
N MET A 57 -7.39 -14.38 4.57
CA MET A 57 -6.56 -15.00 3.54
C MET A 57 -5.13 -15.29 4.05
N PHE A 58 -4.70 -14.63 5.12
CA PHE A 58 -3.35 -14.77 5.66
C PHE A 58 -3.33 -15.67 6.88
N ARG A 59 -2.44 -16.66 6.88
CA ARG A 59 -2.23 -17.58 8.01
C ARG A 59 -0.92 -17.29 8.77
N GLY A 60 -0.60 -16.00 8.91
CA GLY A 60 0.66 -15.52 9.51
C GLY A 60 0.54 -15.14 10.98
N ARG A 61 1.60 -14.50 11.51
CA ARG A 61 1.63 -13.95 12.87
C ARG A 61 0.63 -12.80 13.01
N SER A 62 -0.20 -12.86 14.04
CA SER A 62 -1.13 -11.79 14.43
C SER A 62 -0.57 -10.84 15.49
N ASP A 63 0.49 -11.25 16.19
CA ASP A 63 1.10 -10.53 17.31
C ASP A 63 2.09 -9.44 16.87
N VAL A 64 2.47 -9.41 15.59
CA VAL A 64 3.35 -8.39 15.03
C VAL A 64 3.04 -8.13 13.56
N TYR A 65 3.09 -6.86 13.16
CA TYR A 65 3.16 -6.46 11.76
C TYR A 65 4.45 -5.73 11.42
N ALA A 66 4.82 -5.75 10.14
CA ALA A 66 5.94 -4.97 9.64
C ALA A 66 5.48 -3.75 8.86
N LYS A 67 6.29 -2.68 8.92
CA LYS A 67 6.18 -1.55 7.99
C LYS A 67 7.34 -1.59 7.00
N ARG A 68 7.10 -1.07 5.80
CA ARG A 68 8.12 -0.89 4.77
C ARG A 68 8.92 0.37 5.03
N SER A 69 10.23 0.31 4.83
CA SER A 69 11.10 1.46 4.95
C SER A 69 10.81 2.47 3.83
N GLY A 70 10.81 3.74 4.21
CA GLY A 70 10.54 4.82 3.26
C GLY A 70 11.66 5.13 2.29
N LYS A 71 12.89 4.79 2.67
CA LYS A 71 14.05 4.89 1.78
C LYS A 71 14.51 3.47 1.47
N PRO A 72 14.78 3.15 0.19
CA PRO A 72 15.52 1.96 -0.17
C PRO A 72 16.91 1.98 0.48
N ASN A 73 17.45 0.82 0.76
CA ASN A 73 18.83 0.69 1.20
C ASN A 73 19.75 1.08 0.04
N SER A 74 20.67 2.02 0.27
CA SER A 74 21.59 2.50 -0.76
C SER A 74 22.46 1.40 -1.37
N LYS A 75 22.70 0.30 -0.64
CA LYS A 75 23.51 -0.83 -1.12
C LYS A 75 22.73 -1.84 -1.97
N THR A 76 21.47 -2.11 -1.61
CA THR A 76 20.67 -3.16 -2.27
C THR A 76 19.61 -2.60 -3.21
N GLY A 77 19.35 -1.29 -3.18
CA GLY A 77 18.26 -0.65 -3.92
C GLY A 77 16.86 -1.06 -3.46
N MET A 78 16.75 -1.97 -2.47
CA MET A 78 15.48 -2.50 -1.99
C MET A 78 15.07 -1.81 -0.70
N ALA A 79 13.76 -1.54 -0.56
CA ALA A 79 13.21 -1.13 0.73
C ALA A 79 13.11 -2.33 1.66
N GLY A 80 13.53 -2.14 2.90
CA GLY A 80 13.43 -3.16 3.94
C GLY A 80 12.05 -3.18 4.61
N TYR A 81 11.80 -4.22 5.37
CA TYR A 81 10.65 -4.33 6.27
C TYR A 81 11.15 -4.38 7.71
N TYR A 82 10.45 -3.71 8.62
CA TYR A 82 10.80 -3.70 10.05
C TYR A 82 9.56 -3.95 10.93
N PRO A 83 9.66 -4.82 11.95
CA PRO A 83 8.55 -5.11 12.84
C PRO A 83 8.19 -3.89 13.67
N GLN A 84 6.90 -3.65 13.86
CA GLN A 84 6.42 -2.59 14.74
C GLN A 84 6.53 -2.98 16.20
N CYS A 85 6.98 -2.02 17.01
CA CYS A 85 7.22 -2.17 18.43
C CYS A 85 6.77 -0.91 19.14
N ALA A 86 6.05 -1.03 20.25
CA ALA A 86 5.64 0.10 21.09
C ALA A 86 6.85 0.86 21.66
N ASN A 87 8.01 0.20 21.75
CA ASN A 87 9.27 0.74 22.24
C ASN A 87 10.23 1.16 21.11
N PHE A 88 9.78 1.20 19.86
CA PHE A 88 10.63 1.56 18.73
C PHE A 88 11.22 2.99 18.89
N TRP A 89 12.55 3.11 18.85
CA TRP A 89 13.28 4.38 19.04
C TRP A 89 12.94 5.18 20.29
N LYS A 90 12.35 4.54 21.32
CA LYS A 90 12.16 5.18 22.63
C LYS A 90 13.45 5.18 23.44
N ASP A 91 13.70 6.29 24.13
CA ASP A 91 14.84 6.42 25.05
C ASP A 91 14.73 5.43 26.21
N GLY A 92 15.86 4.89 26.66
CA GLY A 92 15.92 3.88 27.73
C GLY A 92 15.36 2.50 27.36
N TYR A 93 14.51 2.38 26.32
CA TYR A 93 13.92 1.10 25.93
C TYR A 93 14.57 0.49 24.68
N CYS A 94 14.79 1.28 23.63
CA CYS A 94 15.30 0.77 22.36
C CYS A 94 16.84 0.83 22.32
N PRO A 95 17.56 -0.31 22.28
CA PRO A 95 19.02 -0.30 22.24
C PRO A 95 19.57 0.36 20.97
N ARG A 96 18.79 0.34 19.88
CA ARG A 96 19.16 0.97 18.59
C ARG A 96 19.27 2.49 18.68
N LYS A 97 18.54 3.13 19.60
CA LYS A 97 18.66 4.57 19.82
C LYS A 97 20.03 4.94 20.40
N HIS A 98 20.61 4.04 21.21
CA HIS A 98 21.94 4.17 21.80
C HIS A 98 23.05 3.58 20.93
N GLY A 99 22.78 3.38 19.63
CA GLY A 99 23.78 2.87 18.67
C GLY A 99 24.03 1.35 18.73
N MET A 100 23.32 0.59 19.58
CA MET A 100 23.49 -0.85 19.65
C MET A 100 22.75 -1.56 18.49
N SER A 101 23.51 -2.30 17.69
CA SER A 101 22.97 -3.10 16.58
C SER A 101 22.48 -4.47 17.07
N ILE A 102 21.35 -4.50 17.75
CA ILE A 102 20.67 -5.73 18.18
C ILE A 102 19.46 -6.07 17.28
N SER A 103 19.26 -7.37 17.05
CA SER A 103 18.04 -7.87 16.40
C SER A 103 16.83 -7.67 17.33
N CYS A 104 15.71 -7.17 16.80
CA CYS A 104 14.48 -7.02 17.57
C CYS A 104 13.94 -8.36 18.12
N GLN A 105 14.33 -9.50 17.55
CA GLN A 105 13.96 -10.82 18.05
C GLN A 105 14.69 -11.18 19.36
N LYS A 106 15.90 -10.63 19.57
CA LYS A 106 16.75 -10.86 20.74
C LYS A 106 16.72 -9.68 21.73
N CYS A 107 15.84 -8.71 21.51
CA CYS A 107 15.69 -7.55 22.40
C CYS A 107 14.81 -7.93 23.59
N ASP A 108 15.28 -7.63 24.80
CA ASP A 108 14.56 -7.88 26.05
C ASP A 108 13.38 -6.90 26.23
N ASN A 109 13.58 -5.63 25.85
CA ASN A 109 12.53 -4.59 25.87
C ASN A 109 11.60 -4.65 24.65
N ARG A 110 11.46 -5.80 23.97
CA ARG A 110 10.56 -5.92 22.81
C ARG A 110 9.10 -5.88 23.27
N GLN A 111 8.31 -5.07 22.57
CA GLN A 111 6.87 -4.99 22.78
C GLN A 111 6.22 -4.85 21.41
N TYR A 112 6.02 -5.98 20.72
CA TYR A 112 5.44 -5.97 19.38
C TYR A 112 4.01 -5.46 19.39
N LEU A 113 3.65 -4.76 18.31
CA LEU A 113 2.29 -4.29 18.09
C LEU A 113 1.54 -5.31 17.24
N SER A 114 0.45 -5.84 17.79
CA SER A 114 -0.41 -6.80 17.08
C SER A 114 -1.16 -6.15 15.93
N ILE A 115 -1.57 -6.99 14.99
CA ILE A 115 -2.41 -6.58 13.87
C ILE A 115 -3.84 -6.40 14.40
N THR A 116 -4.37 -5.19 14.27
CA THR A 116 -5.74 -4.86 14.68
C THR A 116 -6.56 -4.41 13.47
N GLY A 117 -7.90 -4.48 13.59
CA GLY A 117 -8.83 -4.01 12.57
C GLY A 117 -8.56 -2.57 12.10
N PRO A 118 -8.31 -1.60 13.00
CA PRO A 118 -7.93 -0.24 12.61
C PRO A 118 -6.63 -0.16 11.80
N VAL A 119 -5.61 -0.94 12.16
CA VAL A 119 -4.32 -0.97 11.43
C VAL A 119 -4.52 -1.51 10.01
N LEU A 120 -5.32 -2.56 9.85
CA LEU A 120 -5.65 -3.12 8.54
C LEU A 120 -6.56 -2.19 7.74
N MET A 121 -7.53 -1.55 8.38
CA MET A 121 -8.42 -0.57 7.75
C MET A 121 -7.63 0.62 7.20
N ALA A 122 -6.72 1.17 7.99
CA ALA A 122 -5.81 2.22 7.55
C ALA A 122 -4.94 1.74 6.37
N HIS A 123 -4.40 0.52 6.46
CA HIS A 123 -3.62 -0.08 5.37
C HIS A 123 -4.39 -0.16 4.05
N LEU A 124 -5.66 -0.59 4.09
CA LEU A 124 -6.48 -0.78 2.89
C LEU A 124 -7.05 0.53 2.34
N LYS A 125 -7.40 1.50 3.21
CA LYS A 125 -8.02 2.78 2.79
C LYS A 125 -7.03 3.82 2.30
N GLU A 126 -5.78 3.80 2.75
CA GLU A 126 -4.79 4.82 2.43
C GLU A 126 -4.14 4.60 1.05
N GLY A 127 -4.94 4.79 -0.01
CA GLY A 127 -4.49 4.80 -1.41
C GLY A 127 -4.38 6.18 -2.05
N LYS A 128 -4.88 7.25 -1.40
CA LYS A 128 -4.96 8.59 -2.02
C LYS A 128 -4.65 9.72 -1.02
N GLY A 129 -3.42 10.21 -1.05
CA GLY A 129 -3.12 11.63 -0.76
C GLY A 129 -2.59 11.99 0.64
N ARG A 130 -1.27 12.20 0.72
CA ARG A 130 -0.57 13.47 1.08
C ARG A 130 0.71 13.23 1.91
N ARG A 131 1.83 13.67 1.31
CA ARG A 131 3.14 14.06 1.88
C ARG A 131 4.01 13.08 2.69
N PHE A 132 3.68 11.80 2.83
CA PHE A 132 4.65 10.78 3.28
C PHE A 132 4.63 9.56 2.35
N ARG A 133 5.33 9.64 1.20
CA ARG A 133 5.54 8.52 0.24
C ARG A 133 6.44 7.40 0.78
N ARG A 134 6.29 6.98 2.03
CA ARG A 134 7.35 6.25 2.73
C ARG A 134 6.96 5.17 3.73
N ASP A 135 5.68 4.84 3.92
CA ASP A 135 5.37 3.99 5.07
C ASP A 135 4.23 2.98 4.86
N TRP A 136 3.99 2.46 3.64
CA TRP A 136 2.87 1.53 3.49
C TRP A 136 3.18 0.33 2.61
N SER A 137 3.71 -0.69 3.27
CA SER A 137 3.42 -2.08 2.97
C SER A 137 3.36 -2.79 4.32
N LEU A 138 2.15 -3.10 4.77
CA LEU A 138 1.91 -3.86 5.99
C LEU A 138 2.13 -5.33 5.63
N SER A 139 3.27 -5.90 6.01
CA SER A 139 3.48 -7.34 5.84
C SER A 139 3.09 -8.05 7.12
N ILE A 140 2.16 -9.00 7.02
CA ILE A 140 1.88 -9.96 8.08
C ILE A 140 3.10 -10.86 8.18
N ALA A 141 3.79 -10.85 9.32
CA ALA A 141 5.04 -11.59 9.46
C ALA A 141 4.76 -13.10 9.27
N PRO A 142 5.42 -13.78 8.33
CA PRO A 142 5.20 -15.21 8.16
C PRO A 142 5.64 -15.96 9.43
N GLY A 143 4.78 -16.83 9.93
CA GLY A 143 5.17 -17.85 10.89
C GLY A 143 5.67 -19.06 10.11
N ARG A 144 7.01 -19.23 10.00
CA ARG A 144 7.69 -20.25 9.18
C ARG A 144 7.40 -20.15 7.67
N THR A 145 8.43 -20.42 6.87
CA THR A 145 8.36 -20.55 5.42
C THR A 145 7.41 -21.69 5.06
N VAL A 146 6.29 -21.38 4.42
CA VAL A 146 5.52 -22.38 3.67
C VAL A 146 6.19 -22.46 2.30
N GLN A 147 6.96 -23.51 2.05
CA GLN A 147 7.32 -23.89 0.69
C GLN A 147 6.01 -24.31 0.00
N PHE A 148 5.58 -23.55 -0.99
CA PHE A 148 4.59 -24.04 -1.93
C PHE A 148 5.29 -25.05 -2.85
N PRO A 149 4.84 -26.32 -2.91
CA PRO A 149 5.25 -27.18 -4.01
C PRO A 149 4.74 -26.55 -5.30
N GLY A 150 5.64 -26.37 -6.26
CA GLY A 150 5.32 -25.79 -7.56
C GLY A 150 4.24 -26.60 -8.27
N PHE A 151 3.36 -25.88 -8.97
CA PHE A 151 2.69 -26.40 -10.15
C PHE A 151 3.65 -26.31 -11.33
#